data_AF-A0A7H4MM74-F1
#
_entry.id   AF-A0A7H4MM74-F1
#
_cell.length_a   1.000
_cell.length_b   1.000
_cell.length_c   1.000
_cell.angle_alpha   90.00
_cell.angle_beta   90.00
_cell.angle_gamma   90.00
#
_symmetry.space_group_name_H-M   'P 1'
#
loop_
_entity.id
_entity.type
_entity.pdbx_description
1 polymer ?
#
loop_
_entity_poly.entity_id
_entity_poly.type
_entity_poly.pdbx_seq_one_letter_code
_entity_poly.pdbx_strand_id
1 'polypeptide(L)'
;MIPQISQAPGVVQLVLNFLQVLEQQGFTGDTATSYADRLTMATDNSVYQLLPDAVLFPRSTADVALLARVAAEPRFTSLVFTPRGGGTGTNGQALNGGIIVDMSRYMNRIIEINPEEGWVRVEAGVIKDQLNQFLKPYGYFFAPELSTSNRATLGGMINTDASGQGSLVYGKTSDHVLGPASGADGRRYPRHPGGASSAGGDAGQHPIDDWPDL
;
A
#
# COMPACT_ATOMS: atom_id res chain seq x y z
N MET A 1 -34.46 -16.65 14.27
CA MET A 1 -33.62 -17.52 13.42
C MET A 1 -32.82 -16.59 12.52
N ILE A 2 -31.48 -16.60 12.60
CA ILE A 2 -30.64 -15.71 11.77
C ILE A 2 -30.59 -16.30 10.35
N PRO A 3 -30.92 -15.55 9.29
CA PRO A 3 -30.81 -16.04 7.92
C PRO A 3 -29.37 -16.49 7.61
N GLN A 4 -29.23 -17.69 7.06
CA GLN A 4 -27.93 -18.21 6.61
C GLN A 4 -27.86 -18.21 5.08
N ILE A 5 -26.69 -17.85 4.55
CA ILE A 5 -26.39 -18.00 3.13
C ILE A 5 -26.24 -19.51 2.86
N SER A 6 -27.15 -20.08 2.09
CA SER A 6 -27.26 -21.53 1.89
C SER A 6 -26.13 -22.10 1.02
N GLN A 7 -25.52 -21.30 0.13
CA GLN A 7 -24.36 -21.67 -0.69
C GLN A 7 -23.51 -20.44 -1.00
N ALA A 8 -22.41 -20.26 -0.26
CA ALA A 8 -21.39 -19.29 -0.65
C ALA A 8 -20.57 -19.84 -1.84
N PRO A 9 -20.09 -18.99 -2.77
CA PRO A 9 -19.19 -19.43 -3.83
C PRO A 9 -17.97 -20.16 -3.26
N GLY A 10 -17.61 -21.29 -3.87
CA GLY A 10 -16.43 -22.06 -3.49
C GLY A 10 -15.12 -21.29 -3.71
N VAL A 11 -14.00 -21.94 -3.39
CA VAL A 11 -12.65 -21.45 -3.69
C VAL A 11 -12.06 -22.33 -4.77
N VAL A 12 -11.38 -21.73 -5.74
CA VAL A 12 -10.71 -22.49 -6.81
C VAL A 12 -9.63 -23.42 -6.22
N GLN A 13 -9.62 -24.69 -6.61
CA GLN A 13 -8.68 -25.69 -6.08
C GLN A 13 -7.21 -25.30 -6.28
N LEU A 14 -6.88 -24.63 -7.40
CA LEU A 14 -5.53 -24.15 -7.65
C LEU A 14 -5.06 -23.12 -6.62
N VAL A 15 -5.98 -22.27 -6.15
CA VAL A 15 -5.71 -21.29 -5.07
C VAL A 15 -5.44 -22.03 -3.76
N LEU A 16 -6.24 -23.05 -3.41
CA LEU A 16 -6.00 -23.85 -2.21
C LEU A 16 -4.63 -24.54 -2.25
N ASN A 17 -4.24 -25.10 -3.40
CA ASN A 17 -2.93 -25.71 -3.58
C ASN A 17 -1.80 -24.68 -3.41
N PHE A 18 -1.97 -23.46 -3.94
CA PHE A 18 -1.01 -22.37 -3.78
C PHE A 18 -0.83 -22.00 -2.30
N LEU A 19 -1.94 -21.82 -1.57
CA LEU A 19 -1.91 -21.48 -0.14
C LEU A 19 -1.20 -22.56 0.69
N GLN A 20 -1.45 -23.84 0.38
CA GLN A 20 -0.79 -24.95 1.05
C GLN A 20 0.73 -24.96 0.80
N VAL A 21 1.17 -24.74 -0.44
CA VAL A 21 2.60 -24.65 -0.76
C VAL A 21 3.23 -23.44 -0.06
N LEU A 22 2.52 -22.32 -0.02
CA LEU A 22 2.98 -21.10 0.62
C LEU A 22 3.20 -21.29 2.13
N GLU A 23 2.26 -21.94 2.81
CA GLU A 23 2.36 -22.31 4.22
C GLU A 23 3.53 -23.29 4.46
N GLN A 24 3.66 -24.33 3.64
CA GLN A 24 4.75 -25.30 3.73
C GLN A 24 6.14 -24.69 3.52
N GLN A 25 6.25 -23.61 2.73
CA GLN A 25 7.49 -22.88 2.51
C GLN A 25 7.75 -21.79 3.56
N GLY A 26 6.95 -21.72 4.62
CA GLY A 26 7.23 -20.88 5.79
C GLY A 26 6.68 -19.45 5.69
N PHE A 27 5.59 -19.25 4.97
CA PHE A 27 4.86 -17.97 5.00
C PHE A 27 4.33 -17.72 6.41
N THR A 28 4.65 -16.55 6.96
CA THR A 28 4.34 -16.19 8.34
C THR A 28 3.07 -15.34 8.47
N GLY A 29 2.57 -14.83 7.34
CA GLY A 29 1.35 -14.05 7.26
C GLY A 29 0.08 -14.88 7.41
N ASP A 30 -1.05 -14.20 7.52
CA ASP A 30 -2.35 -14.88 7.58
C ASP A 30 -2.87 -15.17 6.16
N THR A 31 -3.67 -16.22 6.03
CA THR A 31 -4.42 -16.54 4.81
C THR A 31 -5.91 -16.59 5.13
N ALA A 32 -6.77 -16.11 4.23
CA ALA A 32 -8.21 -16.11 4.43
C ALA A 32 -8.95 -16.57 3.17
N THR A 33 -9.83 -17.55 3.36
CA THR A 33 -10.66 -18.17 2.30
C THR A 33 -12.15 -18.18 2.66
N SER A 34 -12.51 -17.73 3.87
CA SER A 34 -13.91 -17.65 4.28
C SER A 34 -14.67 -16.68 3.38
N TYR A 35 -15.97 -16.93 3.17
CA TYR A 35 -16.79 -15.99 2.38
C TYR A 35 -16.82 -14.60 3.00
N ALA A 36 -16.88 -14.49 4.33
CA ALA A 36 -16.92 -13.22 5.03
C ALA A 36 -15.63 -12.41 4.79
N ASP A 37 -14.46 -13.02 4.95
CA ASP A 37 -13.17 -12.34 4.75
C ASP A 37 -13.02 -11.87 3.30
N ARG A 38 -13.35 -12.74 2.34
CA ARG A 38 -13.28 -12.41 0.90
C ARG A 38 -14.25 -11.29 0.54
N LEU A 39 -15.45 -11.28 1.13
CA LEU A 39 -16.46 -10.25 0.90
C LEU A 39 -15.99 -8.86 1.36
N THR A 40 -15.24 -8.77 2.48
CA THR A 40 -14.66 -7.48 2.92
C THR A 40 -13.66 -6.89 1.94
N MET A 41 -13.08 -7.72 1.08
CA MET A 41 -12.12 -7.32 0.05
C MET A 41 -12.74 -7.25 -1.35
N ALA A 42 -14.05 -7.50 -1.47
CA ALA A 42 -14.73 -7.57 -2.76
C ALA A 42 -15.07 -6.19 -3.35
N THR A 43 -14.92 -5.12 -2.59
CA THR A 43 -15.17 -3.74 -3.03
C THR A 43 -14.00 -2.83 -2.69
N ASP A 44 -13.87 -1.75 -3.44
CA ASP A 44 -13.02 -0.60 -3.14
C ASP A 44 -13.89 0.67 -3.22
N ASN A 45 -13.31 1.86 -3.38
CA ASN A 45 -14.08 3.11 -3.49
C ASN A 45 -14.65 3.33 -4.90
N SER A 46 -14.63 2.32 -5.77
CA SER A 46 -15.30 2.33 -7.07
C SER A 46 -16.75 1.81 -6.98
N VAL A 47 -17.43 1.77 -8.13
CA VAL A 47 -18.76 1.14 -8.26
C VAL A 47 -18.69 -0.37 -8.47
N TYR A 48 -17.49 -0.95 -8.57
CA TYR A 48 -17.29 -2.35 -8.90
C TYR A 48 -17.30 -3.23 -7.66
N GLN A 49 -17.78 -4.46 -7.84
CA GLN A 49 -17.69 -5.52 -6.85
C GLN A 49 -17.17 -6.79 -7.53
N LEU A 50 -16.10 -7.37 -7.00
CA LEU A 50 -15.50 -8.59 -7.49
C LEU A 50 -14.98 -9.42 -6.31
N LEU A 51 -15.59 -10.58 -6.08
CA LEU A 51 -15.23 -11.46 -4.97
C LEU A 51 -13.91 -12.19 -5.30
N PRO A 52 -12.84 -12.03 -4.50
CA PRO A 52 -11.61 -12.79 -4.70
C PRO A 52 -11.78 -14.24 -4.22
N ASP A 53 -10.92 -15.13 -4.71
CA ASP A 53 -10.81 -16.51 -4.25
C ASP A 53 -10.14 -16.62 -2.87
N ALA A 54 -9.16 -15.76 -2.58
CA ALA A 54 -8.47 -15.72 -1.29
C ALA A 54 -7.87 -14.35 -0.99
N VAL A 55 -7.53 -14.12 0.28
CA VAL A 55 -6.79 -12.94 0.75
C VAL A 55 -5.57 -13.37 1.54
N LEU A 56 -4.43 -12.73 1.29
CA LEU A 56 -3.16 -12.94 1.95
C LEU A 56 -2.74 -11.68 2.72
N PHE A 57 -2.24 -11.86 3.94
CA PHE A 57 -1.81 -10.78 4.82
C PHE A 57 -0.34 -10.98 5.21
N PRO A 58 0.63 -10.65 4.34
CA PRO A 58 2.05 -10.78 4.65
C PRO A 58 2.44 -9.94 5.86
N ARG A 59 3.37 -10.42 6.68
CA ARG A 59 3.92 -9.70 7.86
C ARG A 59 5.25 -9.03 7.57
N SER A 60 5.88 -9.37 6.45
CA SER A 60 7.23 -8.93 6.13
C SER A 60 7.51 -8.92 4.62
N THR A 61 8.57 -8.21 4.23
CA THR A 61 9.11 -8.28 2.86
C THR A 61 9.52 -9.71 2.48
N ALA A 62 9.94 -10.53 3.45
CA ALA A 62 10.28 -11.93 3.22
C ALA A 62 9.04 -12.76 2.81
N ASP A 63 7.88 -12.50 3.43
CA ASP A 63 6.62 -13.14 3.04
C ASP A 63 6.21 -12.74 1.61
N VAL A 64 6.35 -11.47 1.25
CA VAL A 64 6.04 -10.97 -0.11
C VAL A 64 6.98 -11.61 -1.14
N ALA A 65 8.27 -11.71 -0.83
CA ALA A 65 9.26 -12.34 -1.71
C ALA A 65 9.00 -13.84 -1.86
N LEU A 66 8.63 -14.53 -0.78
CA LEU A 66 8.21 -15.93 -0.80
C LEU A 66 6.97 -16.12 -1.68
N LEU A 67 5.94 -15.30 -1.48
CA LEU A 67 4.71 -15.32 -2.29
C LEU A 67 5.03 -15.16 -3.78
N ALA A 68 5.82 -14.15 -4.15
CA ALA A 68 6.21 -13.90 -5.53
C ALA A 68 6.99 -15.08 -6.13
N ARG A 69 7.89 -15.69 -5.36
CA ARG A 69 8.66 -16.86 -5.77
C ARG A 69 7.76 -18.07 -6.04
N VAL A 70 6.80 -18.36 -5.14
CA VAL A 70 5.84 -19.46 -5.33
C VAL A 70 4.94 -19.17 -6.52
N ALA A 71 4.46 -17.93 -6.68
CA ALA A 71 3.59 -17.53 -7.79
C ALA A 71 4.27 -17.68 -9.16
N ALA A 72 5.60 -17.56 -9.21
CA ALA A 72 6.39 -17.77 -10.42
C ALA A 72 6.58 -19.24 -10.81
N GLU A 73 6.21 -20.20 -9.96
CA GLU A 73 6.28 -21.62 -10.33
C GLU A 73 5.33 -21.93 -11.51
N PRO A 74 5.73 -22.75 -12.50
CA PRO A 74 4.94 -22.99 -13.71
C PRO A 74 3.47 -23.36 -13.47
N ARG A 75 3.21 -24.13 -12.40
CA ARG A 75 1.86 -24.58 -12.00
C ARG A 75 0.94 -23.47 -11.48
N PHE A 76 1.48 -22.31 -11.10
CA PHE A 76 0.73 -21.19 -10.51
C PHE A 76 0.69 -19.95 -11.40
N THR A 77 1.28 -19.99 -12.59
CA THR A 77 1.37 -18.85 -13.51
C THR A 77 0.02 -18.32 -14.02
N SER A 78 -1.05 -19.11 -13.89
CA SER A 78 -2.42 -18.68 -14.21
C SER A 78 -3.13 -17.96 -13.07
N LEU A 79 -2.56 -17.94 -11.85
CA LEU A 79 -3.12 -17.22 -10.72
C LEU A 79 -2.86 -15.72 -10.88
N VAL A 80 -3.88 -14.93 -10.54
CA VAL A 80 -3.82 -13.47 -10.57
C VAL A 80 -3.72 -12.94 -9.15
N PHE A 81 -2.79 -12.00 -8.94
CA PHE A 81 -2.53 -11.38 -7.65
C PHE A 81 -2.70 -9.86 -7.76
N THR A 82 -3.37 -9.25 -6.78
CA THR A 82 -3.51 -7.79 -6.71
C THR A 82 -3.06 -7.33 -5.33
N PRO A 83 -2.00 -6.49 -5.23
CA PRO A 83 -1.66 -5.85 -3.98
C PRO A 83 -2.75 -4.84 -3.62
N ARG A 84 -3.12 -4.81 -2.34
CA ARG A 84 -4.16 -3.94 -1.80
C ARG A 84 -3.64 -3.23 -0.55
N GLY A 85 -3.82 -1.92 -0.53
CA GLY A 85 -3.67 -1.09 0.67
C GLY A 85 -5.03 -0.78 1.28
N GLY A 86 -5.32 0.50 1.53
CA GLY A 86 -6.59 0.93 2.13
C GLY A 86 -7.84 0.77 1.25
N GLY A 87 -7.73 0.30 0.00
CA GLY A 87 -8.87 0.10 -0.89
C GLY A 87 -9.62 1.39 -1.27
N THR A 88 -8.93 2.53 -1.29
CA THR A 88 -9.54 3.86 -1.53
C THR A 88 -9.57 4.29 -3.00
N GLY A 89 -9.01 3.48 -3.91
CA GLY A 89 -9.03 3.72 -5.35
C GLY A 89 -10.45 3.67 -5.92
N THR A 90 -10.72 4.48 -6.94
CA THR A 90 -12.07 4.66 -7.53
C THR A 90 -12.27 3.91 -8.84
N ASN A 91 -11.27 3.16 -9.29
CA ASN A 91 -11.22 2.56 -10.62
C ASN A 91 -11.17 1.02 -10.60
N GLY A 92 -11.41 0.37 -9.46
CA GLY A 92 -11.38 -1.09 -9.33
C GLY A 92 -9.98 -1.69 -9.28
N GLN A 93 -8.92 -0.87 -9.14
CA GLN A 93 -7.52 -1.31 -9.20
C GLN A 93 -7.11 -2.22 -8.04
N ALA A 94 -7.84 -2.14 -6.92
CA ALA A 94 -7.60 -2.97 -5.74
C ALA A 94 -8.43 -4.27 -5.74
N LEU A 95 -9.07 -4.61 -6.86
CA LEU A 95 -9.98 -5.74 -7.00
C LEU A 95 -9.43 -6.77 -8.01
N ASN A 96 -9.66 -8.05 -7.73
CA ASN A 96 -9.53 -9.14 -8.68
C ASN A 96 -10.42 -10.32 -8.25
N GLY A 97 -10.61 -11.30 -9.14
CA GLY A 97 -11.29 -12.57 -8.81
C GLY A 97 -10.35 -13.65 -8.27
N GLY A 98 -9.04 -13.39 -8.23
CA GLY A 98 -8.01 -14.33 -7.80
C GLY A 98 -7.61 -14.07 -6.35
N ILE A 99 -6.34 -13.73 -6.12
CA ILE A 99 -5.78 -13.56 -4.78
C ILE A 99 -5.52 -12.07 -4.52
N ILE A 100 -6.09 -11.54 -3.43
CA ILE A 100 -5.77 -10.21 -2.92
C ILE A 100 -4.61 -10.33 -1.93
N VAL A 101 -3.63 -9.44 -2.03
CA VAL A 101 -2.50 -9.36 -1.09
C VAL A 101 -2.60 -8.04 -0.32
N ASP A 102 -3.14 -8.10 0.90
CA ASP A 102 -3.36 -6.93 1.75
C ASP A 102 -2.08 -6.57 2.52
N MET A 103 -1.51 -5.41 2.16
CA MET A 103 -0.29 -4.88 2.74
C MET A 103 -0.54 -4.03 3.99
N SER A 104 -1.80 -3.70 4.28
CA SER A 104 -2.19 -2.73 5.32
C SER A 104 -2.31 -3.35 6.72
N ARG A 105 -2.64 -4.64 6.82
CA ARG A 105 -2.87 -5.30 8.11
C ARG A 105 -1.63 -5.35 9.01
N TYR A 106 -0.49 -5.78 8.45
CA TYR A 106 0.73 -6.00 9.23
C TYR A 106 1.93 -5.17 8.76
N MET A 107 2.01 -4.82 7.48
CA MET A 107 3.14 -4.04 6.92
C MET A 107 2.85 -2.54 6.98
N ASN A 108 2.57 -2.02 8.17
CA ASN A 108 2.13 -0.63 8.43
C ASN A 108 3.03 0.13 9.42
N ARG A 109 4.32 -0.23 9.49
CA ARG A 109 5.28 0.40 10.39
C ARG A 109 6.05 1.53 9.71
N ILE A 110 6.30 2.58 10.49
CA ILE A 110 7.33 3.59 10.18
C ILE A 110 8.64 3.04 10.73
N ILE A 111 9.59 2.78 9.84
CA ILE A 111 10.81 2.01 10.17
C ILE A 111 11.92 2.91 10.69
N GLU A 112 12.12 4.05 10.05
CA GLU A 112 13.25 4.94 10.33
C GLU A 112 12.96 6.35 9.79
N ILE A 113 13.47 7.38 10.46
CA ILE A 113 13.45 8.76 10.00
C ILE A 113 14.85 9.37 10.13
N ASN A 114 15.23 10.16 9.14
CA ASN A 114 16.39 11.04 9.19
C ASN A 114 15.94 12.49 8.96
N PRO A 115 15.70 13.26 10.03
CA PRO A 115 15.30 14.67 9.91
C PRO A 115 16.41 15.54 9.30
N GLU A 116 17.69 15.22 9.52
CA GLU A 116 18.81 16.01 8.98
C GLU A 116 18.90 15.90 7.45
N GLU A 117 18.69 14.70 6.92
CA GLU A 117 18.67 14.44 5.48
C GLU A 117 17.28 14.57 4.84
N GLY A 118 16.22 14.76 5.64
CA GLY A 118 14.85 14.99 5.17
C GLY A 118 14.17 13.77 4.55
N TRP A 119 14.36 12.57 5.09
CA TRP A 119 13.71 11.36 4.59
C TRP A 119 13.14 10.46 5.68
N VAL A 120 12.13 9.67 5.32
CA VAL A 120 11.50 8.66 6.17
C VAL A 120 11.35 7.34 5.41
N ARG A 121 11.59 6.23 6.09
CA ARG A 121 11.43 4.87 5.56
C ARG A 121 10.24 4.22 6.23
N VAL A 122 9.30 3.75 5.41
CA VAL A 122 8.01 3.21 5.86
C VAL A 122 7.69 1.92 5.13
N GLU A 123 6.82 1.10 5.72
CA GLU A 123 6.20 -0.01 5.01
C GLU A 123 5.01 0.46 4.16
N ALA A 124 4.68 -0.32 3.13
CA ALA A 124 3.69 0.04 2.12
C ALA A 124 2.27 0.26 2.69
N GLY A 125 1.94 -0.37 3.82
CA GLY A 125 0.65 -0.28 4.49
C GLY A 125 0.49 0.91 5.44
N VAL A 126 1.52 1.75 5.64
CA VAL A 126 1.37 2.96 6.47
C VAL A 126 0.30 3.87 5.86
N ILE A 127 -0.60 4.40 6.68
CA ILE A 127 -1.62 5.36 6.27
C ILE A 127 -1.03 6.78 6.21
N LYS A 128 -1.43 7.62 5.24
CA LYS A 128 -0.93 9.00 5.10
C LYS A 128 -1.03 9.79 6.40
N ASP A 129 -2.19 9.81 7.04
CA ASP A 129 -2.37 10.64 8.25
C ASP A 129 -1.58 10.09 9.44
N GLN A 130 -1.38 8.78 9.53
CA GLN A 130 -0.47 8.17 10.51
C GLN A 130 0.97 8.66 10.30
N LEU A 131 1.42 8.74 9.04
CA LEU A 131 2.73 9.27 8.71
C LEU A 131 2.84 10.75 9.10
N ASN A 132 1.88 11.58 8.71
CA ASN A 132 1.91 13.02 9.02
C ASN A 132 1.83 13.29 10.52
N GLN A 133 1.06 12.50 11.27
CA GLN A 133 1.05 12.58 12.73
C GLN A 133 2.42 12.25 13.34
N PHE A 134 3.11 11.24 12.81
CA PHE A 134 4.45 10.87 13.24
C PHE A 134 5.51 11.93 12.90
N LEU A 135 5.40 12.57 11.74
CA LEU A 135 6.36 13.57 11.26
C LEU A 135 6.20 14.94 11.93
N LYS A 136 5.01 15.26 12.45
CA LYS A 136 4.68 16.57 13.05
C LYS A 136 5.69 17.07 14.10
N PRO A 137 6.17 16.26 15.07
CA PRO A 137 7.16 16.70 16.07
C PRO A 137 8.52 17.06 15.47
N TYR A 138 8.82 16.59 14.25
CA TYR A 138 10.07 16.85 13.53
C TYR A 138 9.96 18.05 12.59
N GLY A 139 8.80 18.71 12.50
CA GLY A 139 8.58 19.81 11.56
C GLY A 139 8.43 19.38 10.10
N TYR A 140 8.14 18.10 9.85
CA TYR A 140 7.93 17.54 8.52
C TYR A 140 6.49 17.08 8.30
N PHE A 141 6.07 17.06 7.04
CA PHE A 141 4.85 16.38 6.60
C PHE A 141 5.07 15.78 5.21
N PHE A 142 4.34 14.71 4.90
CA PHE A 142 4.23 14.14 3.57
C PHE A 142 3.10 14.85 2.82
N ALA A 143 3.47 15.56 1.76
CA ALA A 143 2.65 16.62 1.18
C ALA A 143 1.45 16.20 0.31
N PRO A 144 1.46 15.09 -0.47
CA PRO A 144 0.35 14.77 -1.35
C PRO A 144 -0.99 14.64 -0.62
N GLU A 145 -1.92 15.56 -0.87
CA GLU A 145 -3.20 15.63 -0.15
C GLU A 145 -4.31 14.82 -0.82
N LEU A 146 -5.13 14.11 -0.03
CA LEU A 146 -6.16 13.21 -0.52
C LEU A 146 -7.40 13.27 0.37
N SER A 147 -8.60 13.28 -0.22
CA SER A 147 -9.86 13.23 0.55
C SER A 147 -10.05 11.93 1.36
N THR A 148 -9.23 10.91 1.11
CA THR A 148 -9.24 9.61 1.79
C THR A 148 -7.98 9.37 2.62
N SER A 149 -7.25 10.43 2.99
CA SER A 149 -5.96 10.40 3.68
C SER A 149 -5.92 9.49 4.92
N ASN A 150 -7.03 9.41 5.66
CA ASN A 150 -7.17 8.60 6.86
C ASN A 150 -7.23 7.08 6.62
N ARG A 151 -7.25 6.64 5.35
CA ARG A 151 -7.25 5.24 4.92
C ARG A 151 -6.26 4.98 3.79
N ALA A 152 -5.91 5.99 3.00
CA ALA A 152 -4.97 5.87 1.90
C ALA A 152 -3.59 5.48 2.42
N THR A 153 -3.08 4.34 1.95
CA THR A 153 -1.77 3.81 2.33
C THR A 153 -0.69 4.29 1.37
N LEU A 154 0.53 4.50 1.85
CA LEU A 154 1.66 4.98 1.05
C LEU A 154 1.94 4.09 -0.18
N GLY A 155 1.87 2.76 -0.05
CA GLY A 155 2.03 1.84 -1.16
C GLY A 155 0.95 1.99 -2.24
N GLY A 156 -0.28 2.28 -1.83
CA GLY A 156 -1.38 2.60 -2.74
C GLY A 156 -1.14 3.93 -3.47
N MET A 157 -0.71 4.96 -2.72
CA MET A 157 -0.39 6.27 -3.29
C MET A 157 0.73 6.19 -4.33
N ILE A 158 1.78 5.39 -4.05
CA ILE A 158 2.89 5.14 -4.98
C ILE A 158 2.40 4.40 -6.23
N ASN A 159 1.56 3.39 -6.06
CA ASN A 159 1.01 2.60 -7.17
C ASN A 159 0.20 3.48 -8.14
N THR A 160 -0.59 4.40 -7.61
CA THR A 160 -1.49 5.24 -8.42
C THR A 160 -0.90 6.60 -8.79
N ASP A 161 0.35 6.90 -8.40
CA ASP A 161 0.95 8.24 -8.44
C ASP A 161 -0.03 9.32 -7.92
N ALA A 162 -0.53 9.10 -6.71
CA ALA A 162 -1.63 9.89 -6.16
C ALA A 162 -1.24 11.37 -6.06
N SER A 163 -2.20 12.23 -6.39
CA SER A 163 -2.06 13.68 -6.37
C SER A 163 -3.38 14.30 -5.94
N GLY A 164 -3.34 15.47 -5.30
CA GLY A 164 -4.56 16.20 -4.97
C GLY A 164 -4.34 17.70 -4.85
N GLN A 165 -5.16 18.33 -4.01
CA GLN A 165 -5.09 19.77 -3.76
C GLN A 165 -3.71 20.11 -3.22
N GLY A 166 -3.06 21.14 -3.78
CA GLY A 166 -1.69 21.51 -3.43
C GLY A 166 -0.59 20.83 -4.27
N SER A 167 -0.90 19.90 -5.17
CA SER A 167 0.11 19.28 -6.05
C SER A 167 0.82 20.27 -6.99
N LEU A 168 0.22 21.43 -7.28
CA LEU A 168 0.88 22.53 -8.00
C LEU A 168 2.02 23.17 -7.21
N VAL A 169 1.95 23.11 -5.87
CA VAL A 169 2.96 23.67 -4.96
C VAL A 169 3.95 22.60 -4.52
N TYR A 170 3.43 21.41 -4.19
CA TYR A 170 4.19 20.35 -3.51
C TYR A 170 4.45 19.10 -4.37
N GLY A 171 3.96 19.04 -5.61
CA GLY A 171 4.14 17.86 -6.47
C GLY A 171 3.18 16.69 -6.17
N LYS A 172 3.38 15.59 -6.89
CA LYS A 172 2.63 14.32 -6.76
C LYS A 172 3.42 13.31 -5.95
N THR A 173 2.81 12.16 -5.62
CA THR A 173 3.47 11.12 -4.82
C THR A 173 4.85 10.73 -5.36
N SER A 174 5.01 10.55 -6.67
CA SER A 174 6.30 10.20 -7.28
C SER A 174 7.43 11.21 -7.02
N ASP A 175 7.11 12.49 -6.87
CA ASP A 175 8.10 13.54 -6.54
C ASP A 175 8.68 13.38 -5.12
N HIS A 176 8.02 12.60 -4.26
CA HIS A 176 8.42 12.35 -2.87
C HIS A 176 8.99 10.95 -2.64
N VAL A 177 9.18 10.13 -3.68
CA VAL A 177 9.70 8.76 -3.56
C VAL A 177 11.18 8.72 -3.92
N LEU A 178 12.03 8.42 -2.94
CA LEU A 178 13.48 8.27 -3.16
C LEU A 178 13.88 6.92 -3.76
N GLY A 179 13.09 5.87 -3.54
CA GLY A 179 13.32 4.53 -4.07
C GLY A 179 12.91 3.40 -3.12
N PRO A 180 12.89 2.15 -3.58
CA PRO A 180 12.63 1.00 -2.73
C PRO A 180 13.79 0.75 -1.77
N ALA A 181 13.48 0.40 -0.52
CA ALA A 181 14.48 -0.05 0.44
C ALA A 181 14.93 -1.49 0.10
N SER A 182 15.73 -1.66 -0.95
CA SER A 182 16.48 -2.90 -1.15
C SER A 182 17.59 -2.96 -0.10
N GLY A 183 17.53 -3.96 0.78
CA GLY A 183 18.60 -4.22 1.73
C GLY A 183 19.96 -4.27 1.03
N ALA A 184 20.93 -3.55 1.56
CA ALA A 184 22.33 -3.46 1.09
C ALA A 184 22.58 -2.74 -0.24
N ASP A 185 22.26 -1.44 -0.32
CA ASP A 185 23.15 -0.41 -0.89
C ASP A 185 22.48 0.95 -0.64
N GLY A 186 23.13 1.82 0.14
CA GLY A 186 22.71 3.21 0.34
C GLY A 186 22.91 4.04 -0.92
N ARG A 187 22.34 3.62 -2.06
CA ARG A 187 22.34 4.41 -3.28
C ARG A 187 21.47 5.63 -3.05
N ARG A 188 22.16 6.72 -2.71
CA ARG A 188 21.68 8.09 -2.86
C ARG A 188 21.22 8.24 -4.31
N TYR A 189 19.91 8.22 -4.54
CA TYR A 189 19.39 8.74 -5.78
C TYR A 189 19.70 10.24 -5.79
N PRO A 190 20.38 10.76 -6.83
CA PRO A 190 20.68 12.17 -6.90
C PRO A 190 19.36 12.94 -6.78
N ARG A 191 19.33 13.95 -5.90
CA ARG A 191 18.27 14.96 -5.92
C ARG A 191 18.14 15.42 -7.37
N HIS A 192 16.97 15.30 -7.97
CA HIS A 192 16.65 16.20 -9.06
C HIS A 192 16.65 17.60 -8.46
N PRO A 193 17.60 18.49 -8.84
CA PRO A 193 17.45 19.89 -8.50
C PRO A 193 16.16 20.33 -9.18
N GLY A 194 15.26 20.91 -8.41
CA GLY A 194 13.89 21.15 -8.83
C GLY A 194 13.78 21.72 -10.24
N GLY A 195 12.81 21.19 -10.98
CA GLY A 195 12.03 22.01 -11.89
C GLY A 195 11.12 22.95 -11.10
N ALA A 196 11.68 23.70 -10.14
CA ALA A 196 11.04 24.88 -9.60
C ALA A 196 11.31 25.99 -10.62
N SER A 197 10.34 26.24 -11.50
CA SER A 197 10.29 27.52 -12.20
C SER A 197 10.38 28.61 -11.14
N SER A 198 11.33 29.51 -11.31
CA SER A 198 11.66 30.63 -10.45
C SER A 198 10.44 31.33 -9.84
N ALA A 199 10.09 30.93 -8.63
CA ALA A 199 9.38 31.75 -7.65
C ALA A 199 10.01 31.37 -6.30
N GLY A 200 10.78 32.28 -5.73
CA GLY A 200 11.54 32.04 -4.51
C GLY A 200 10.60 31.64 -3.36
N GLY A 201 10.86 30.48 -2.77
CA GLY A 201 10.25 29.99 -1.55
C GLY A 201 11.06 28.81 -1.05
N ASP A 202 11.60 28.95 0.16
CA ASP A 202 12.36 27.91 0.86
C ASP A 202 11.45 26.70 1.12
N ALA A 203 11.59 25.65 0.32
CA ALA A 203 10.83 24.41 0.47
C ALA A 203 11.18 23.63 1.76
N GLY A 204 12.03 24.17 2.63
CA GLY A 204 12.36 23.59 3.94
C GLY A 204 11.71 24.29 5.15
N GLN A 205 10.99 25.40 4.97
CA GLN A 205 10.50 26.23 6.08
C GLN A 205 9.12 26.84 5.80
N HIS A 206 8.13 26.01 5.50
CA HIS A 206 6.75 26.47 5.67
C HIS A 206 6.39 26.40 7.17
N PRO A 207 5.98 27.52 7.80
CA PRO A 207 5.50 27.52 9.18
C PRO A 207 4.47 26.40 9.38
N ILE A 208 4.49 25.76 10.55
CA ILE A 208 3.46 24.77 10.94
C ILE A 208 2.04 25.35 10.75
N ASP A 209 1.89 26.67 10.83
CA ASP A 209 0.64 27.40 10.67
C ASP A 209 0.11 27.45 9.22
N ASP A 210 0.95 27.14 8.21
CA ASP A 210 0.56 27.04 6.79
C ASP A 210 0.19 25.60 6.38
N TRP A 211 0.25 24.66 7.32
CA TRP A 211 -0.16 23.28 7.04
C TRP A 211 -1.68 23.23 6.92
N PRO A 212 -2.24 22.52 5.91
CA PRO A 212 -3.68 22.34 5.86
C PRO A 212 -4.17 21.71 7.16
N ASP A 213 -5.28 22.22 7.70
CA ASP A 213 -5.90 21.69 8.91
C ASP A 213 -6.13 20.17 8.75
N LEU A 214 -5.35 19.36 9.48
CA LEU A 214 -5.45 17.90 9.55
C LEU A 214 -6.65 17.45 10.37
#